data_AF-A0A1G2WM33-F1
#
_entry.id   AF-A0A1G2WM33-F1
#
_cell.length_a   1.000
_cell.length_b   1.000
_cell.length_c   1.000
_cell.angle_alpha   90.00
_cell.angle_beta   90.00
_cell.angle_gamma   90.00
#
_symmetry.space_group_name_H-M   'P 1'
#
loop_
_entity.id
_entity.type
_entity.pdbx_description
1 polymer ?
#
loop_
_entity_poly.entity_id
_entity_poly.type
_entity_poly.pdbx_seq_one_letter_code
_entity_poly.pdbx_strand_id
1 'polypeptide(L)'
;MSQKWRWGIVALYTCAIYIFLPYGPEFWRCVLRQWGDSINYLGWFFILVLGTHFLFHLIFQRNEKDPFIYLAFFLISITCVLILKYMCSTGPERMHPLMYGMLCCLVFWAFKNDARKSRVYSYTLILTFFLGVIDEIIQGLLPMRVFDVKDILMNWLSAVMAVLFIAFVLKPDIHVK
;
A
#
# COMPACT_ATOMS: atom_id res chain seq x y z
N MET A 1 16.39 19.59 1.61
CA MET A 1 14.96 19.95 1.43
C MET A 1 14.21 19.75 2.75
N SER A 2 13.37 20.70 3.15
CA SER A 2 12.71 20.74 4.48
C SER A 2 11.75 19.58 4.73
N GLN A 3 11.85 18.88 5.84
CA GLN A 3 10.95 17.79 6.29
C GLN A 3 9.44 18.02 5.99
N LYS A 4 8.98 19.29 6.02
CA LYS A 4 7.60 19.71 5.78
C LYS A 4 7.03 19.30 4.41
N TRP A 5 7.81 19.27 3.34
CA TRP A 5 7.27 18.95 2.00
C TRP A 5 6.91 17.47 1.86
N ARG A 6 7.64 16.56 2.53
CA ARG A 6 7.34 15.12 2.53
C ARG A 6 5.98 14.85 3.19
N TRP A 7 5.75 15.49 4.33
CA TRP A 7 4.46 15.50 5.00
C TRP A 7 3.36 16.13 4.15
N GLY A 8 3.68 17.17 3.38
CA GLY A 8 2.78 17.73 2.37
C GLY A 8 2.35 16.70 1.31
N ILE A 9 3.26 15.85 0.83
CA ILE A 9 2.94 14.76 -0.12
C ILE A 9 2.08 13.69 0.53
N VAL A 10 2.38 13.27 1.76
CA VAL A 10 1.55 12.33 2.53
C VAL A 10 0.14 12.87 2.65
N ALA A 11 -0.01 14.12 3.11
CA ALA A 11 -1.30 14.78 3.25
C ALA A 11 -2.05 14.87 1.91
N LEU A 12 -1.38 15.28 0.84
CA LEU A 12 -1.97 15.36 -0.50
C LEU A 12 -2.48 13.99 -0.98
N TYR A 13 -1.67 12.94 -0.80
CA TYR A 13 -2.04 11.58 -1.21
C TYR A 13 -3.22 11.05 -0.40
N THR A 14 -3.21 11.22 0.93
CA THR A 14 -4.32 10.86 1.81
C THR A 14 -5.60 11.62 1.44
N CYS A 15 -5.51 12.93 1.21
CA CYS A 15 -6.66 13.73 0.76
C CYS A 15 -7.18 13.24 -0.59
N ALA A 16 -6.30 12.87 -1.53
CA ALA A 16 -6.72 12.31 -2.81
C ALA A 16 -7.49 10.99 -2.65
N ILE A 17 -7.06 10.08 -1.76
CA ILE A 17 -7.81 8.86 -1.44
C ILE A 17 -9.21 9.22 -0.91
N TYR A 18 -9.28 10.09 0.11
CA TYR A 18 -10.55 10.42 0.77
C TYR A 18 -11.53 11.16 -0.14
N ILE A 19 -11.03 12.09 -0.96
CA ILE A 19 -11.84 12.80 -1.96
C ILE A 19 -12.39 11.82 -3.00
N PHE A 20 -11.64 10.76 -3.34
CA PHE A 20 -12.07 9.78 -4.34
C PHE A 20 -13.10 8.77 -3.81
N LEU A 21 -13.22 8.59 -2.49
CA LEU A 21 -14.14 7.62 -1.87
C LEU A 21 -15.60 7.68 -2.38
N PRO A 22 -16.25 8.86 -2.46
CA PRO A 22 -17.64 8.95 -2.92
C PRO A 22 -17.80 8.56 -4.38
N TYR A 23 -16.77 8.83 -5.19
CA TYR A 23 -16.78 8.60 -6.64
C TYR A 23 -16.37 7.18 -7.02
N GLY A 24 -15.74 6.43 -6.10
CA GLY A 24 -15.22 5.09 -6.37
C GLY A 24 -16.22 4.11 -7.03
N PRO A 25 -17.45 3.94 -6.53
CA PRO A 25 -18.44 3.04 -7.15
C PRO A 25 -18.85 3.44 -8.56
N GLU A 26 -19.05 4.74 -8.79
CA GLU A 26 -19.49 5.27 -10.09
C GLU A 26 -18.36 5.21 -11.11
N PHE A 27 -17.16 5.59 -10.68
CA PHE A 27 -15.95 5.44 -11.48
C PHE A 27 -15.77 3.99 -11.92
N TRP A 28 -15.85 3.03 -10.99
CA TRP A 28 -15.67 1.62 -11.34
C TRP A 28 -16.75 1.11 -12.30
N ARG A 29 -18.02 1.52 -12.12
CA ARG A 29 -19.10 1.21 -13.07
C ARG A 29 -18.83 1.77 -14.46
N CYS A 30 -18.29 3.00 -14.54
CA CYS A 30 -17.90 3.61 -15.81
C CYS A 30 -16.78 2.81 -16.50
N VAL A 31 -15.72 2.46 -15.75
CA VAL A 31 -14.61 1.67 -16.31
C VAL A 31 -15.08 0.28 -16.74
N LEU A 32 -15.91 -0.40 -15.95
CA LEU A 32 -16.49 -1.69 -16.31
C LEU A 32 -17.31 -1.62 -17.61
N ARG A 33 -18.10 -0.56 -17.82
CA ARG A 33 -18.87 -0.37 -19.06
C ARG A 33 -17.98 -0.23 -20.29
N GLN A 34 -16.84 0.43 -20.14
CA GLN A 34 -15.94 0.75 -21.26
C GLN A 34 -14.92 -0.37 -21.55
N TRP A 35 -14.43 -1.08 -20.53
CA TRP A 35 -13.34 -2.06 -20.63
C TRP A 35 -13.78 -3.50 -20.33
N GLY A 36 -15.03 -3.70 -19.90
CA GLY A 36 -15.57 -5.01 -19.53
C GLY A 36 -14.94 -5.60 -18.28
N ASP A 37 -15.15 -6.89 -18.06
CA ASP A 37 -14.70 -7.60 -16.85
C ASP A 37 -13.18 -7.73 -16.73
N SER A 38 -12.44 -7.44 -17.81
CA SER A 38 -10.97 -7.47 -17.83
C SER A 38 -10.34 -6.57 -16.76
N ILE A 39 -11.02 -5.45 -16.41
CA ILE A 39 -10.54 -4.51 -15.40
C ILE A 39 -10.46 -5.12 -13.99
N ASN A 40 -11.23 -6.17 -13.71
CA ASN A 40 -11.19 -6.86 -12.42
C ASN A 40 -9.85 -7.57 -12.15
N TYR A 41 -9.03 -7.77 -13.19
CA TYR A 41 -7.69 -8.33 -13.10
C TYR A 41 -6.59 -7.27 -12.93
N LEU A 42 -6.94 -5.98 -12.89
CA LEU A 42 -5.96 -4.90 -12.84
C LEU A 42 -5.06 -4.96 -11.59
N GLY A 43 -5.62 -5.33 -10.42
CA GLY A 43 -4.82 -5.51 -9.21
C GLY A 43 -3.79 -6.64 -9.34
N TRP A 44 -4.15 -7.74 -10.00
CA TRP A 44 -3.23 -8.84 -10.31
C TRP A 44 -2.10 -8.38 -11.24
N PHE A 45 -2.46 -7.62 -12.28
CA PHE A 45 -1.50 -7.03 -13.19
C PHE A 45 -0.48 -6.14 -12.47
N PHE A 46 -0.93 -5.26 -11.58
CA PHE A 46 -0.01 -4.41 -10.82
C PHE A 46 0.95 -5.20 -9.92
N ILE A 47 0.48 -6.24 -9.22
CA ILE A 47 1.37 -7.07 -8.40
C ILE A 47 2.41 -7.77 -9.27
N LEU A 48 2.02 -8.31 -10.42
CA LEU A 48 2.96 -8.97 -11.32
C LEU A 48 4.00 -7.99 -11.85
N VAL A 49 3.58 -6.84 -12.37
CA VAL A 49 4.49 -5.83 -12.93
C VAL A 49 5.45 -5.31 -11.85
N LEU A 50 4.93 -4.93 -10.67
CA LEU A 50 5.77 -4.44 -9.58
C LEU A 50 6.71 -5.53 -9.05
N GLY A 51 6.21 -6.75 -8.86
CA GLY A 51 7.00 -7.89 -8.43
C GLY A 51 8.15 -8.18 -9.39
N THR A 52 7.87 -8.27 -10.69
CA THR A 52 8.90 -8.48 -11.72
C THR A 52 9.90 -7.32 -11.77
N HIS A 53 9.43 -6.07 -11.71
CA HIS A 53 10.29 -4.90 -11.68
C HIS A 53 11.24 -4.92 -10.47
N PHE A 54 10.74 -5.20 -9.27
CA PHE A 54 11.57 -5.27 -8.07
C PHE A 54 12.53 -6.46 -8.11
N LEU A 55 12.11 -7.62 -8.61
CA LEU A 55 13.01 -8.76 -8.78
C LEU A 55 14.14 -8.42 -9.76
N PHE A 56 13.82 -7.77 -10.88
CA PHE A 56 14.80 -7.28 -11.84
C PHE A 56 15.76 -6.27 -11.18
N HIS A 57 15.23 -5.31 -10.42
CA HIS A 57 16.04 -4.35 -9.67
C HIS A 57 17.00 -5.04 -8.68
N LEU A 58 16.55 -6.04 -7.93
CA LEU A 58 17.38 -6.78 -6.98
C LEU A 58 18.51 -7.56 -7.66
N ILE A 59 18.20 -8.27 -8.76
CA ILE A 59 19.16 -9.12 -9.48
C ILE A 59 20.17 -8.29 -10.27
N PHE A 60 19.69 -7.31 -11.06
CA PHE A 60 20.53 -6.67 -12.06
C PHE A 60 21.08 -5.31 -11.62
N GLN A 61 20.31 -4.53 -10.87
CA GLN A 61 20.73 -3.18 -10.49
C GLN A 61 21.43 -3.18 -9.14
N ARG A 62 20.86 -3.87 -8.16
CA ARG A 62 21.41 -3.97 -6.81
C ARG A 62 22.43 -5.11 -6.67
N ASN A 63 22.40 -6.08 -7.60
CA ASN A 63 23.29 -7.26 -7.63
C ASN A 63 23.35 -7.98 -6.27
N GLU A 64 22.18 -8.11 -5.63
CA GLU A 64 22.08 -8.68 -4.29
C GLU A 64 22.35 -10.18 -4.33
N LYS A 65 23.23 -10.65 -3.44
CA LYS A 65 23.62 -12.07 -3.35
C LYS A 65 23.10 -12.77 -2.09
N ASP A 66 22.49 -12.02 -1.18
CA ASP A 66 21.95 -12.56 0.08
C ASP A 66 20.66 -13.36 -0.19
N PRO A 67 20.65 -14.69 0.00
CA PRO A 67 19.46 -15.51 -0.24
C PRO A 67 18.29 -15.15 0.68
N PHE A 68 18.56 -14.58 1.87
CA PHE A 68 17.50 -14.17 2.79
C PHE A 68 16.66 -13.01 2.25
N ILE A 69 17.24 -12.12 1.44
CA ILE A 69 16.50 -11.02 0.79
C ILE A 69 15.51 -11.59 -0.24
N TYR A 70 15.93 -12.56 -1.04
CA TYR A 70 15.05 -13.22 -2.00
C TYR A 70 13.96 -14.03 -1.29
N LEU A 71 14.29 -14.76 -0.23
CA LEU A 71 13.30 -15.48 0.58
C LEU A 71 12.25 -14.52 1.14
N ALA A 72 12.67 -13.41 1.75
CA ALA A 72 11.76 -12.38 2.26
C ALA A 72 10.89 -11.79 1.13
N PHE A 73 11.49 -11.47 -0.03
CA PHE A 73 10.78 -10.96 -1.20
C PHE A 73 9.69 -11.93 -1.68
N PHE A 74 10.01 -13.22 -1.82
CA PHE A 74 9.05 -14.23 -2.26
C PHE A 74 7.96 -14.46 -1.23
N LEU A 75 8.28 -14.54 0.07
CA LEU A 75 7.30 -14.69 1.13
C LEU A 75 6.32 -13.51 1.16
N ILE A 76 6.81 -12.26 1.05
CA ILE A 76 5.96 -11.07 0.99
C ILE A 76 5.10 -11.09 -0.28
N SER A 77 5.68 -11.42 -1.43
CA SER A 77 4.94 -11.48 -2.71
C SER A 77 3.83 -12.53 -2.66
N ILE A 78 4.09 -13.71 -2.09
CA ILE A 78 3.09 -14.76 -1.88
C ILE A 78 1.98 -14.25 -0.95
N THR A 79 2.32 -13.61 0.18
CA THR A 79 1.32 -13.06 1.09
C THR A 79 0.46 -12.00 0.41
N CYS A 80 1.03 -11.10 -0.39
CA CYS A 80 0.26 -10.13 -1.18
C CYS A 80 -0.71 -10.82 -2.15
N VAL A 81 -0.26 -11.86 -2.85
CA VAL A 81 -1.12 -12.69 -3.72
C VAL A 81 -2.26 -13.36 -2.92
N LEU A 82 -1.97 -13.88 -1.73
CA LEU A 82 -2.98 -14.49 -0.87
C LEU A 82 -4.01 -13.46 -0.38
N ILE A 83 -3.58 -12.26 0.02
CA ILE A 83 -4.50 -11.16 0.39
C ILE A 83 -5.44 -10.85 -0.78
N LEU A 84 -4.90 -10.65 -2.00
CA LEU A 84 -5.72 -10.36 -3.17
C LEU A 84 -6.70 -11.49 -3.54
N LYS A 85 -6.31 -12.75 -3.31
CA LYS A 85 -7.15 -13.91 -3.63
C LYS A 85 -8.29 -14.11 -2.63
N TYR A 86 -7.99 -13.99 -1.33
CA TYR A 86 -8.90 -14.44 -0.27
C TYR A 86 -9.65 -13.30 0.42
N MET A 87 -9.13 -12.07 0.39
CA MET A 87 -9.77 -10.92 1.05
C MET A 87 -10.47 -9.97 0.06
N CYS A 88 -10.04 -9.94 -1.21
CA CYS A 88 -10.63 -9.08 -2.23
C CYS A 88 -11.62 -9.85 -3.12
N SER A 89 -12.91 -9.66 -2.86
CA SER A 89 -13.99 -10.28 -3.63
C SER A 89 -14.24 -9.53 -4.93
N THR A 90 -14.16 -8.20 -4.91
CA THR A 90 -14.47 -7.34 -6.06
C THR A 90 -13.22 -6.73 -6.70
N GLY A 91 -13.33 -6.30 -7.96
CA GLY A 91 -12.26 -5.59 -8.66
C GLY A 91 -11.77 -4.31 -7.94
N PRO A 92 -12.66 -3.42 -7.45
CA PRO A 92 -12.27 -2.23 -6.69
C PRO A 92 -11.47 -2.56 -5.43
N GLU A 93 -11.87 -3.59 -4.68
CA GLU A 93 -11.19 -4.02 -3.45
C GLU A 93 -9.72 -4.37 -3.72
N ARG A 94 -9.39 -4.91 -4.89
CA ARG A 94 -8.00 -5.25 -5.25
C ARG A 94 -7.09 -4.03 -5.43
N MET A 95 -7.66 -2.83 -5.54
CA MET A 95 -6.90 -1.58 -5.60
C MET A 95 -6.53 -1.05 -4.21
N HIS A 96 -7.29 -1.39 -3.17
CA HIS A 96 -7.05 -0.92 -1.81
C HIS A 96 -5.67 -1.34 -1.29
N PRO A 97 -5.22 -2.60 -1.43
CA PRO A 97 -3.89 -3.00 -1.00
C PRO A 97 -2.77 -2.19 -1.62
N LEU A 98 -2.93 -1.81 -2.91
CA LEU A 98 -1.94 -1.00 -3.62
C LEU A 98 -1.90 0.43 -3.08
N MET A 99 -3.05 1.06 -2.88
CA MET A 99 -3.16 2.43 -2.35
C MET A 99 -2.58 2.53 -0.94
N TYR A 100 -2.93 1.60 -0.06
CA TYR A 100 -2.47 1.60 1.33
C TYR A 100 -1.03 1.16 1.49
N GLY A 101 -0.55 0.23 0.65
CA GLY A 101 0.87 -0.09 0.58
C GLY A 101 1.71 1.13 0.16
N MET A 102 1.24 1.89 -0.83
CA MET A 102 1.91 3.12 -1.28
C MET A 102 1.85 4.23 -0.24
N LEU A 103 0.69 4.45 0.41
CA LEU A 103 0.56 5.38 1.53
C LEU A 103 1.55 5.04 2.65
N CYS A 104 1.66 3.76 3.01
CA CYS A 104 2.61 3.29 4.02
C CYS A 104 4.06 3.64 3.65
N CYS A 105 4.46 3.43 2.39
CA CYS A 105 5.78 3.81 1.88
C CYS A 105 6.03 5.33 1.98
N LEU A 106 5.04 6.16 1.66
CA LEU A 106 5.13 7.61 1.77
C LEU A 106 5.27 8.07 3.23
N VAL A 107 4.47 7.48 4.13
CA VAL A 107 4.55 7.73 5.57
C VAL A 107 5.93 7.33 6.11
N PHE A 108 6.44 6.16 5.73
CA PHE A 108 7.79 5.72 6.11
C PHE A 108 8.85 6.72 5.64
N TRP A 109 8.75 7.19 4.40
CA TRP A 109 9.70 8.13 3.83
C TRP A 109 9.65 9.52 4.49
N ALA A 110 8.47 9.95 4.96
CA ALA A 110 8.33 11.12 5.79
C ALA A 110 9.02 10.93 7.15
N PHE A 111 8.78 9.80 7.84
CA PHE A 111 9.37 9.51 9.15
C PHE A 111 10.86 9.15 9.14
N LYS A 112 11.41 8.65 8.03
CA LYS A 112 12.78 8.12 7.92
C LYS A 112 13.86 9.08 8.46
N ASN A 113 13.60 10.39 8.42
CA ASN A 113 14.55 11.42 8.85
C ASN A 113 14.25 12.01 10.24
N ASP A 114 13.14 11.61 10.87
CA ASP A 114 12.57 12.29 12.05
C ASP A 114 12.53 11.39 13.28
N ALA A 115 12.39 10.08 13.07
CA ALA A 115 12.23 9.11 14.16
C ALA A 115 13.48 8.25 14.35
N ARG A 116 13.69 7.78 15.60
CA ARG A 116 14.74 6.81 15.92
C ARG A 116 14.56 5.54 15.09
N LYS A 117 15.66 4.99 14.56
CA LYS A 117 15.71 3.78 13.69
C LYS A 117 14.68 2.70 14.03
N SER A 118 14.60 2.28 15.29
CA SER A 118 13.71 1.18 15.71
C SER A 118 12.22 1.56 15.72
N ARG A 119 11.88 2.83 15.92
CA ARG A 119 10.49 3.29 16.08
C ARG A 119 9.86 3.78 14.76
N VAL A 120 10.67 4.06 13.73
CA VAL A 120 10.17 4.52 12.41
C VAL A 120 9.14 3.53 11.85
N TYR A 121 9.44 2.23 11.89
CA TYR A 121 8.54 1.19 11.37
C TYR A 121 7.23 1.13 12.16
N SER A 122 7.30 1.14 13.49
CA SER A 122 6.11 1.13 14.35
C SER A 122 5.24 2.38 14.16
N TYR A 123 5.84 3.57 14.11
CA TYR A 123 5.10 4.81 13.86
C TYR A 123 4.46 4.85 12.48
N THR A 124 5.15 4.30 11.47
CA THR A 124 4.60 4.17 10.12
C THR A 124 3.35 3.29 10.12
N LEU A 125 3.41 2.12 10.77
CA LEU A 125 2.27 1.20 10.86
C LEU A 125 1.11 1.81 11.63
N ILE A 126 1.38 2.42 12.79
CA ILE A 126 0.35 3.03 13.63
C ILE A 126 -0.35 4.17 12.87
N LEU A 127 0.41 5.06 12.24
CA LEU A 127 -0.20 6.17 11.50
C LEU A 127 -1.01 5.67 10.30
N THR A 128 -0.46 4.75 9.51
CA THR A 128 -1.17 4.20 8.34
C THR A 128 -2.43 3.42 8.76
N PHE A 129 -2.39 2.71 9.90
CA PHE A 129 -3.57 2.08 10.49
C PHE A 129 -4.66 3.10 10.82
N PHE A 130 -4.32 4.19 11.52
CA PHE A 130 -5.29 5.23 11.84
C PHE A 130 -5.88 5.90 10.59
N LEU A 131 -5.06 6.12 9.55
CA LEU A 131 -5.56 6.62 8.26
C LEU A 131 -6.56 5.64 7.62
N GLY A 132 -6.25 4.33 7.63
CA GLY A 132 -7.19 3.31 7.14
C GLY A 132 -8.48 3.19 7.95
N VAL A 133 -8.43 3.42 9.26
CA VAL A 133 -9.65 3.47 10.10
C VAL A 133 -10.49 4.71 9.78
N ILE A 134 -9.85 5.87 9.56
CA ILE A 134 -10.55 7.11 9.18
C ILE A 134 -11.23 6.94 7.82
N ASP A 135 -10.57 6.31 6.86
CA ASP A 135 -11.13 5.98 5.55
C ASP A 135 -12.42 5.17 5.67
N GLU A 136 -12.41 4.11 6.48
CA GLU A 136 -13.58 3.28 6.70
C GLU A 136 -14.72 4.05 7.40
N ILE A 137 -14.39 4.90 8.37
CA ILE A 137 -15.37 5.77 9.02
C ILE A 137 -16.02 6.71 8.00
N ILE A 138 -15.23 7.31 7.10
CA ILE A 138 -15.75 8.16 6.03
C ILE A 138 -16.64 7.34 5.09
N GLN A 139 -16.22 6.13 4.71
CA GLN A 139 -17.03 5.22 3.89
C GLN A 139 -18.35 4.85 4.56
N GLY A 140 -18.36 4.60 5.87
CA GLY A 140 -19.57 4.31 6.64
C GLY A 140 -20.56 5.48 6.73
N LEU A 141 -20.11 6.72 6.50
CA LEU A 141 -20.97 7.91 6.41
C LEU A 141 -21.53 8.14 5.00
N LEU A 142 -21.00 7.47 3.98
CA LEU A 142 -21.44 7.62 2.60
C LEU A 142 -22.64 6.69 2.30
N PRO A 143 -23.76 7.20 1.74
CA PRO A 143 -24.98 6.42 1.55
C PRO A 143 -24.83 5.26 0.55
N MET A 144 -23.80 5.32 -0.30
CA MET A 144 -23.51 4.34 -1.35
C MET A 144 -22.46 3.29 -0.93
N ARG A 145 -22.02 3.32 0.33
CA ARG A 145 -20.98 2.44 0.88
C ARG A 145 -21.42 1.88 2.22
N VAL A 146 -20.83 0.74 2.58
CA VAL A 146 -21.10 0.03 3.83
C VAL A 146 -19.79 -0.02 4.60
N PHE A 147 -19.86 0.27 5.90
CA PHE A 147 -18.73 0.07 6.81
C PHE A 147 -18.40 -1.42 6.91
N ASP A 148 -17.19 -1.81 6.52
CA ASP A 148 -16.69 -3.19 6.55
C ASP A 148 -15.35 -3.28 7.30
N VAL A 149 -15.35 -4.01 8.43
CA VAL A 149 -14.14 -4.27 9.23
C VAL A 149 -13.07 -5.02 8.41
N LYS A 150 -13.49 -5.79 7.40
CA LYS A 150 -12.58 -6.46 6.46
C LYS A 150 -11.67 -5.45 5.74
N ASP A 151 -12.18 -4.28 5.39
CA ASP A 151 -11.43 -3.27 4.64
C ASP A 151 -10.39 -2.58 5.52
N ILE A 152 -10.70 -2.33 6.81
CA ILE A 152 -9.70 -1.92 7.82
C ILE A 152 -8.57 -2.94 7.91
N LEU A 153 -8.92 -4.23 8.04
CA LEU A 153 -7.94 -5.31 8.15
C LEU A 153 -7.07 -5.41 6.89
N MET A 154 -7.67 -5.29 5.71
CA MET A 154 -6.97 -5.31 4.42
C MET A 154 -6.01 -4.13 4.28
N ASN A 155 -6.46 -2.92 4.61
CA ASN A 155 -5.63 -1.71 4.60
C ASN A 155 -4.42 -1.86 5.55
N TRP A 156 -4.66 -2.39 6.75
CA TRP A 156 -3.61 -2.64 7.72
C TRP A 156 -2.61 -3.71 7.26
N LEU A 157 -3.08 -4.85 6.77
CA LEU A 157 -2.21 -5.92 6.25
C LEU A 157 -1.34 -5.42 5.09
N SER A 158 -1.89 -4.55 4.26
CA SER A 158 -1.15 -3.92 3.15
C SER A 158 -0.03 -3.00 3.66
N ALA A 159 -0.30 -2.24 4.72
CA ALA A 159 0.72 -1.44 5.40
C ALA A 159 1.81 -2.33 6.04
N VAL A 160 1.44 -3.45 6.65
CA VAL A 160 2.38 -4.44 7.20
C VAL A 160 3.27 -5.01 6.11
N MET A 161 2.71 -5.43 4.97
CA MET A 161 3.49 -5.94 3.84
C MET A 161 4.47 -4.89 3.30
N ALA A 162 4.04 -3.63 3.18
CA ALA A 162 4.92 -2.53 2.76
C ALA A 162 6.09 -2.32 3.74
N VAL A 163 5.84 -2.30 5.06
CA VAL A 163 6.90 -2.15 6.07
C VAL A 163 7.85 -3.34 6.07
N LEU A 164 7.34 -4.58 5.98
CA LEU A 164 8.19 -5.77 5.88
C LEU A 164 9.06 -5.72 4.63
N PHE A 165 8.51 -5.27 3.50
CA PHE A 165 9.25 -5.09 2.26
C PHE A 165 10.37 -4.06 2.42
N ILE A 166 10.08 -2.91 3.02
CA ILE A 166 11.07 -1.88 3.31
C ILE A 166 12.17 -2.42 4.24
N ALA A 167 11.79 -3.10 5.32
CA ALA A 167 12.71 -3.54 6.36
C ALA A 167 13.62 -4.70 5.92
N PHE A 168 13.07 -5.70 5.23
CA PHE A 168 13.78 -6.93 4.90
C PHE A 168 14.31 -6.99 3.47
N VAL A 169 13.63 -6.33 2.52
CA VAL A 169 14.02 -6.32 1.11
C VAL A 169 14.86 -5.09 0.81
N LEU A 170 14.31 -3.88 0.98
CA LEU A 170 15.01 -2.65 0.60
C LEU A 170 16.15 -2.28 1.55
N LYS A 171 16.02 -2.57 2.85
CA LYS A 171 17.02 -2.26 3.90
C LYS A 171 17.61 -0.83 3.75
N PRO A 172 16.79 0.24 3.71
CA PRO A 172 17.30 1.58 3.42
C PRO A 172 18.11 2.15 4.60
N ASP A 173 19.13 2.96 4.28
CA ASP A 173 19.91 3.67 5.30
C ASP A 173 19.08 4.74 6.01
N ILE A 174 18.61 4.44 7.21
CA ILE A 174 17.87 5.37 8.07
C ILE A 174 18.88 6.30 8.75
N HIS A 175 18.82 7.59 8.45
CA HIS A 175 19.71 8.61 9.03
C HIS A 175 19.00 9.23 10.24
N VAL A 176 19.54 9.03 11.43
CA VAL A 176 19.07 9.70 12.65
C VAL A 176 19.87 10.99 12.78
N LYS A 177 19.17 12.13 12.85
CA LYS A 177 19.78 13.39 13.28
C LYS A 177 19.93 13.42 14.79
#